data_AF-A0A3S1SLV9-F1
#
_entry.id   AF-A0A3S1SLV9-F1
#
_cell.length_a   1.000
_cell.length_b   1.000
_cell.length_c   1.000
_cell.angle_alpha   90.00
_cell.angle_beta   90.00
_cell.angle_gamma   90.00
#
_symmetry.space_group_name_H-M   'P 1'
#
loop_
_entity.id
_entity.type
_entity.pdbx_description
1 polymer ?
#
loop_
_entity_poly.entity_id
_entity_poly.type
_entity_poly.pdbx_seq_one_letter_code
_entity_poly.pdbx_strand_id
1 'polypeptide(L)'
;MATARTAKVKNPAALIRPLVTPEGVDLRVKLADAGTRASGFLLDVVIIVVAAVVVSLVALFGLGGLGVQDAEPLFIVWIIFIFFLRNVYFIAFEAGRRAATPGKRMVGVRVASRSGAGLTLDQL
;
A
#
# COMPACT_ATOMS: atom_id res chain seq x y z
N MET A 1 35.90 5.60 -25.94
CA MET A 1 35.62 6.88 -25.24
C MET A 1 34.29 6.70 -24.51
N ALA A 2 34.33 6.29 -23.23
CA ALA A 2 33.13 5.91 -22.47
C ALA A 2 32.71 7.07 -21.57
N THR A 3 31.53 7.63 -21.83
CA THR A 3 30.96 8.74 -21.06
C THR A 3 30.42 8.20 -19.73
N ALA A 4 31.12 8.49 -18.64
CA ALA A 4 30.66 8.17 -17.29
C ALA A 4 29.38 8.97 -16.98
N ARG A 5 28.25 8.28 -16.81
CA ARG A 5 27.01 8.87 -16.30
C ARG A 5 27.24 9.28 -14.85
N THR A 6 27.45 10.57 -14.62
CA THR A 6 27.52 11.16 -13.28
C THR A 6 26.14 10.99 -12.62
N ALA A 7 26.05 10.10 -11.63
CA ALA A 7 24.84 9.95 -10.82
C ALA A 7 24.62 11.26 -10.04
N LYS A 8 23.64 12.05 -10.46
CA LYS A 8 23.24 13.30 -9.80
C LYS A 8 22.80 12.98 -8.37
N VAL A 9 23.64 13.31 -7.39
CA VAL A 9 23.32 13.19 -5.96
C VAL A 9 22.07 14.04 -5.70
N LYS A 10 20.96 13.39 -5.30
CA LYS A 10 19.71 14.11 -4.98
C LYS A 10 19.97 15.02 -3.78
N ASN A 11 19.73 16.31 -3.95
CA ASN A 11 19.84 17.29 -2.87
C ASN A 11 18.83 16.93 -1.75
N PRO A 12 19.27 16.61 -0.51
CA PRO A 12 18.39 16.22 0.58
C PRO A 12 17.39 17.31 0.98
N ALA A 13 17.67 18.59 0.66
CA ALA A 13 16.75 19.70 0.86
C ALA A 13 15.46 19.59 0.01
N ALA A 14 15.51 18.87 -1.13
CA ALA A 14 14.35 18.69 -2.02
C ALA A 14 13.25 17.79 -1.42
N LEU A 15 13.55 17.07 -0.33
CA LEU A 15 12.59 16.20 0.36
C LEU A 15 11.87 16.91 1.50
N ILE A 16 12.24 18.14 1.84
CA ILE A 16 11.56 18.91 2.88
C ILE A 16 10.41 19.66 2.22
N ARG A 17 9.19 19.46 2.74
CA ARG A 17 7.99 20.13 2.23
C ARG A 17 7.24 20.80 3.38
N PRO A 18 6.83 22.07 3.23
CA PRO A 18 5.98 22.72 4.22
C PRO A 18 4.61 22.05 4.24
N LEU A 19 4.07 21.84 5.43
CA LEU A 19 2.74 21.28 5.66
C LEU A 19 2.08 22.15 6.73
N VAL A 20 1.25 23.08 6.26
CA VAL A 20 0.52 23.99 7.13
C VAL A 20 -0.62 23.21 7.77
N THR A 21 -0.57 23.07 9.09
CA THR A 21 -1.66 22.46 9.87
C THR A 21 -2.85 23.42 9.97
N PRO A 22 -4.04 22.94 10.35
CA PRO A 22 -5.21 23.80 10.55
C PRO A 22 -4.98 24.89 11.62
N GLU A 23 -4.04 24.65 12.54
CA GLU A 23 -3.60 25.59 13.57
C GLU A 23 -2.65 26.69 13.06
N GLY A 24 -2.40 26.74 11.74
CA GLY A 24 -1.49 27.71 11.11
C GLY A 24 -0.01 27.44 11.34
N VAL A 25 0.36 26.32 11.96
CA VAL A 25 1.76 25.93 12.19
C VAL A 25 2.30 25.23 10.95
N ASP A 26 3.42 25.74 10.41
CA ASP A 26 4.17 25.11 9.31
C ASP A 26 5.04 23.95 9.82
N LEU A 27 4.57 22.73 9.58
CA LEU A 27 5.36 21.53 9.80
C LEU A 27 6.22 21.26 8.56
N ARG A 28 7.52 21.48 8.69
CA ARG A 28 8.50 21.07 7.67
C ARG A 28 8.69 19.55 7.72
N VAL A 29 7.87 18.82 6.96
CA VAL A 29 7.93 17.37 6.91
C VAL A 29 8.98 16.90 5.90
N LYS A 30 9.76 15.88 6.30
CA LYS A 30 10.70 15.20 5.40
C LYS A 30 9.96 14.06 4.69
N LEU A 31 9.85 14.16 3.38
CA LEU A 31 9.33 13.09 2.53
C LEU A 31 10.28 11.90 2.54
N ALA A 32 9.70 10.70 2.64
CA ALA A 32 10.43 9.47 2.38
C ALA A 32 10.97 9.48 0.94
N ASP A 33 12.19 8.96 0.78
CA ASP A 33 12.78 8.78 -0.54
C ASP A 33 11.98 7.75 -1.37
N ALA A 34 12.23 7.73 -2.68
CA ALA A 34 11.51 6.86 -3.60
C ALA A 34 11.73 5.37 -3.28
N GLY A 35 12.91 4.99 -2.76
CA GLY A 35 13.25 3.62 -2.40
C GLY A 35 12.44 3.14 -1.21
N THR A 36 12.39 3.94 -0.15
CA THR A 36 11.56 3.66 1.05
C THR A 36 10.06 3.56 0.71
N ARG A 37 9.57 4.37 -0.24
CA ARG A 37 8.18 4.25 -0.72
C ARG A 37 7.96 2.97 -1.53
N ALA A 38 8.91 2.63 -2.39
CA ALA A 38 8.85 1.42 -3.20
C ALA A 38 8.92 0.15 -2.34
N SER A 39 9.79 0.11 -1.33
CA SER A 39 9.91 -1.03 -0.42
C SER A 39 8.64 -1.25 0.40
N GLY A 40 8.01 -0.17 0.90
CA GLY A 40 6.72 -0.27 1.58
C GLY A 40 5.64 -0.87 0.67
N PHE A 41 5.56 -0.44 -0.59
CA PHE A 41 4.64 -1.01 -1.57
C PHE A 41 4.95 -2.49 -1.89
N LEU A 42 6.22 -2.84 -2.07
CA LEU A 42 6.64 -4.22 -2.33
C LEU A 42 6.28 -5.17 -1.19
N LEU A 43 6.45 -4.73 0.06
CA LEU A 43 6.03 -5.52 1.22
C LEU A 43 4.52 -5.76 1.23
N ASP A 44 3.70 -4.75 0.91
CA ASP A 44 2.25 -4.94 0.79
C ASP A 44 1.87 -5.91 -0.35
N VAL A 45 2.58 -5.84 -1.48
CA VAL A 45 2.39 -6.82 -2.57
C VAL A 45 2.71 -8.24 -2.10
N VAL A 46 3.82 -8.43 -1.38
CA VAL A 46 4.17 -9.74 -0.81
C VAL A 46 3.10 -10.23 0.15
N ILE A 47 2.60 -9.38 1.04
CA ILE A 47 1.52 -9.73 1.99
C ILE A 47 0.27 -10.19 1.24
N ILE A 48 -0.17 -9.44 0.23
CA ILE A 48 -1.35 -9.77 -0.58
C ILE A 48 -1.15 -11.08 -1.34
N VAL A 49 0.03 -11.29 -1.94
CA VAL A 49 0.34 -12.53 -2.67
C VAL A 49 0.36 -13.72 -1.73
N VAL A 50 1.00 -13.62 -0.56
CA VAL A 50 1.02 -14.70 0.43
C VAL A 50 -0.39 -15.01 0.91
N ALA A 51 -1.21 -13.99 1.22
CA ALA A 51 -2.60 -14.19 1.61
C ALA A 51 -3.41 -14.89 0.51
N ALA A 52 -3.26 -14.46 -0.75
CA ALA A 52 -3.88 -15.13 -1.88
C ALA A 52 -3.44 -16.61 -1.98
N VAL A 53 -2.14 -16.89 -1.97
CA VAL A 53 -1.64 -18.27 -2.05
C VAL A 53 -2.19 -19.13 -0.92
N VAL A 54 -2.19 -18.64 0.32
CA VAL A 54 -2.73 -19.38 1.47
C VAL A 54 -4.20 -19.72 1.26
N VAL A 55 -5.03 -18.75 0.86
CA VAL A 55 -6.46 -19.01 0.62
C VAL A 55 -6.66 -19.95 -0.57
N SER A 56 -5.85 -19.84 -1.64
CA SER A 56 -5.89 -20.79 -2.76
C SER A 56 -5.58 -22.22 -2.30
N LEU A 57 -4.56 -22.41 -1.47
CA LEU A 57 -4.18 -23.72 -0.96
C LEU A 57 -5.28 -24.28 -0.04
N VAL A 58 -5.85 -23.45 0.84
CA VAL A 58 -6.98 -23.86 1.69
C VAL A 58 -8.18 -24.24 0.85
N ALA A 59 -8.50 -23.49 -0.20
CA ALA A 59 -9.58 -23.85 -1.11
C ALA A 59 -9.29 -25.17 -1.84
N LEU A 60 -8.08 -25.34 -2.39
CA LEU A 60 -7.70 -26.53 -3.15
C LEU A 60 -7.72 -27.81 -2.29
N PHE A 61 -7.13 -27.77 -1.10
CA PHE A 61 -7.01 -28.95 -0.23
C PHE A 61 -8.19 -29.13 0.72
N GLY A 62 -8.84 -28.04 1.14
CA GLY A 62 -10.01 -28.07 2.01
C GLY A 62 -11.31 -28.40 1.27
N LEU A 63 -11.38 -28.11 -0.03
CA LEU A 63 -12.53 -28.43 -0.89
C LEU A 63 -12.22 -29.54 -1.91
N GLY A 64 -11.06 -30.20 -1.82
CA GLY A 64 -10.60 -31.22 -2.77
C GLY A 64 -11.47 -32.49 -2.89
N GLY A 65 -12.62 -32.54 -2.20
CA GLY A 65 -13.67 -33.54 -2.42
C GLY A 65 -14.77 -33.10 -3.40
N LEU A 66 -14.80 -31.83 -3.82
CA LEU A 66 -15.71 -31.31 -4.82
C LEU A 66 -15.20 -31.69 -6.22
N GLY A 67 -16.08 -32.24 -7.05
CA GLY A 67 -15.72 -32.65 -8.40
C GLY A 67 -15.38 -31.45 -9.28
N VAL A 68 -14.77 -31.68 -10.44
CA VAL A 68 -14.43 -30.63 -11.43
C VAL A 68 -15.65 -29.79 -11.84
N GLN A 69 -16.86 -30.35 -11.70
CA GLN A 69 -18.13 -29.69 -12.01
C GLN A 69 -18.46 -28.52 -11.05
N ASP A 70 -17.90 -28.51 -9.84
CA ASP A 70 -18.12 -27.45 -8.84
C ASP A 70 -17.05 -26.33 -8.91
N ALA A 71 -16.12 -26.39 -9.87
CA ALA A 71 -15.02 -25.44 -9.97
C ALA A 71 -15.43 -24.05 -10.50
N GLU A 72 -16.46 -23.97 -11.34
CA GLU A 72 -16.98 -22.72 -11.91
C GLU A 72 -17.41 -21.69 -10.84
N PRO A 73 -18.31 -22.03 -9.88
CA PRO A 73 -18.68 -21.08 -8.83
C PRO A 73 -17.51 -20.72 -7.92
N LEU A 74 -16.60 -21.66 -7.66
CA LEU A 74 -15.37 -21.41 -6.90
C LEU A 74 -14.47 -20.37 -7.55
N PHE A 75 -14.34 -20.41 -8.88
CA PHE A 75 -13.55 -19.44 -9.63
C PHE A 75 -14.14 -18.02 -9.57
N ILE A 76 -15.48 -17.89 -9.65
CA ILE A 76 -16.16 -16.60 -9.50
C ILE A 76 -15.90 -16.01 -8.11
N VAL A 77 -16.09 -16.81 -7.06
CA VAL A 77 -15.82 -16.39 -5.68
C VAL A 77 -14.35 -16.00 -5.52
N TRP A 78 -13.43 -16.74 -6.14
CA TRP A 78 -12.00 -16.46 -6.12
C TRP A 78 -11.65 -15.10 -6.74
N ILE A 79 -12.21 -14.76 -7.90
CA ILE A 79 -12.01 -13.45 -8.54
C ILE A 79 -12.52 -12.33 -7.65
N ILE A 80 -13.73 -12.47 -7.09
CA ILE A 80 -14.33 -11.49 -6.19
C ILE A 80 -13.43 -11.32 -4.95
N PHE A 81 -12.95 -12.41 -4.38
CA PHE A 81 -12.03 -12.38 -3.24
C PHE A 81 -10.74 -11.62 -3.57
N ILE A 82 -10.08 -11.89 -4.70
CA ILE A 82 -8.85 -11.18 -5.10
C ILE A 82 -9.12 -9.70 -5.35
N PHE A 83 -10.28 -9.36 -5.94
CA PHE A 83 -10.68 -7.96 -6.12
C PHE A 83 -10.77 -7.23 -4.78
N PHE A 84 -11.46 -7.81 -3.79
CA PHE A 84 -11.56 -7.22 -2.45
C PHE A 84 -10.22 -7.20 -1.74
N LEU A 85 -9.45 -8.29 -1.79
CA LEU A 85 -8.14 -8.39 -1.15
C LEU A 85 -7.18 -7.32 -1.67
N ARG A 86 -7.20 -7.00 -2.96
CA ARG A 86 -6.38 -5.91 -3.51
C ARG A 86 -6.94 -4.55 -3.16
N ASN A 87 -8.22 -4.28 -3.44
CA ASN A 87 -8.74 -2.91 -3.35
C ASN A 87 -9.06 -2.49 -1.92
N VAL A 88 -9.77 -3.32 -1.17
CA VAL A 88 -10.20 -2.99 0.19
C VAL A 88 -9.05 -3.01 1.18
N TYR A 89 -8.04 -3.85 0.97
CA TYR A 89 -6.83 -3.83 1.81
C TYR A 89 -6.18 -2.43 1.83
N PHE A 90 -5.88 -1.84 0.66
CA PHE A 90 -5.27 -0.51 0.61
C PHE A 90 -6.19 0.56 1.20
N ILE A 91 -7.48 0.55 0.84
CA ILE A 91 -8.44 1.54 1.33
C ILE A 91 -8.56 1.47 2.86
N ALA A 92 -8.76 0.28 3.44
CA ALA A 92 -8.96 0.12 4.87
C ALA A 92 -7.74 0.57 5.69
N PHE A 93 -6.53 0.26 5.24
CA PHE A 93 -5.33 0.63 5.98
C PHE A 93 -4.84 2.06 5.73
N GLU A 94 -5.09 2.63 4.54
CA GLU A 94 -4.75 4.02 4.22
C GLU A 94 -5.78 5.03 4.72
N ALA A 95 -7.07 4.71 4.68
CA ALA A 95 -8.13 5.57 5.25
C ALA A 95 -8.26 5.43 6.78
N GLY A 96 -7.66 4.38 7.36
CA GLY A 96 -7.69 4.15 8.80
C GLY A 96 -6.83 5.14 9.61
N ARG A 97 -7.01 5.11 10.94
CA ARG A 97 -6.40 6.04 11.93
C ARG A 97 -4.87 6.16 11.89
N ARG A 98 -4.17 5.22 11.24
CA ARG A 98 -2.69 5.22 11.12
C ARG A 98 -2.19 5.72 9.77
N ALA A 99 -3.10 5.94 8.80
CA ALA A 99 -2.83 6.38 7.43
C ALA A 99 -1.64 5.66 6.78
N ALA A 100 -1.55 4.35 6.97
CA ALA A 100 -0.41 3.55 6.55
C ALA A 100 -0.80 2.08 6.43
N THR A 101 -0.46 1.48 5.30
CA THR A 101 -0.52 0.03 5.07
C THR A 101 0.51 -0.72 5.92
N PRO A 102 0.28 -2.00 6.26
CA PRO A 102 1.24 -2.83 6.99
C PRO A 102 2.68 -2.77 6.44
N GLY A 103 2.87 -2.88 5.12
CA GLY A 103 4.19 -2.76 4.49
C GLY A 103 4.82 -1.39 4.70
N LYS A 104 4.06 -0.30 4.53
CA LYS A 104 4.52 1.06 4.83
C LYS A 104 4.84 1.27 6.32
N ARG A 105 4.10 0.62 7.23
CA ARG A 105 4.35 0.67 8.68
C ARG A 105 5.66 0.00 9.06
N MET A 106 5.99 -1.15 8.47
CA MET A 106 7.25 -1.85 8.70
C MET A 106 8.45 -1.01 8.27
N VAL A 107 8.27 -0.18 7.23
CA VAL A 107 9.28 0.74 6.70
C VAL A 107 9.28 2.10 7.44
N GLY A 108 8.32 2.34 8.34
CA GLY A 108 8.26 3.54 9.16
C GLY A 108 7.69 4.78 8.45
N VAL A 109 6.98 4.61 7.32
CA VAL A 109 6.39 5.72 6.56
C VAL A 109 4.88 5.77 6.73
N ARG A 110 4.32 6.99 6.75
CA ARG A 110 2.89 7.25 6.82
C ARG A 110 2.46 8.20 5.71
N VAL A 111 1.21 8.08 5.28
CA VAL A 111 0.57 8.95 4.30
C VAL A 111 -0.04 10.13 5.06
N ALA A 112 0.19 11.35 4.57
CA ALA A 112 -0.41 12.56 5.10
C ALA A 112 -1.12 13.31 3.96
N SER A 113 -2.21 14.00 4.29
CA SER A 113 -2.91 14.86 3.34
C SER A 113 -1.99 15.99 2.89
N ARG A 114 -2.04 16.34 1.59
CA ARG A 114 -1.29 17.48 1.05
C ARG A 114 -1.89 18.83 1.43
N SER A 115 -3.18 18.87 1.78
CA SER A 115 -3.90 20.12 2.08
C SER A 115 -3.78 20.55 3.54
N GLY A 116 -3.17 19.74 4.42
CA GLY A 116 -3.08 20.04 5.86
C GLY A 116 -4.42 19.96 6.60
N ALA A 117 -5.55 19.88 5.90
CA ALA A 117 -6.86 19.64 6.46
C ALA A 117 -6.91 18.25 7.11
N GLY A 118 -7.55 18.16 8.28
CA GLY A 118 -7.83 16.90 8.93
C GLY A 118 -8.62 15.97 8.00
N LEU A 119 -8.28 14.68 8.01
CA LEU A 119 -9.04 13.66 7.29
C LEU A 119 -10.34 13.37 8.07
N THR A 120 -11.30 14.30 8.00
CA THR A 120 -12.68 14.08 8.46
C THR A 120 -13.52 13.58 7.30
N LEU A 121 -14.42 12.62 7.60
CA LEU A 121 -15.25 11.89 6.62
C LEU A 121 -16.12 12.78 5.71
N ASP A 122 -16.33 14.05 6.07
CA ASP A 122 -17.13 15.02 5.30
C ASP A 122 -16.45 15.59 4.05
N GLN A 123 -15.21 15.18 3.73
CA GLN A 123 -14.46 15.71 2.57
C GLN A 123 -14.26 14.71 1.42
N LEU A 124 -15.02 13.61 1.41
CA LEU A 124 -15.14 12.69 0.27
C LEU A 124 -16.19 13.19 -0.73
#